data_AF-A0A364NA80-F1
#
_entry.id   AF-A0A364NA80-F1
#
_cell.length_a   1.000
_cell.length_b   1.000
_cell.length_c   1.000
_cell.angle_alpha   90.00
_cell.angle_beta   90.00
_cell.angle_gamma   90.00
#
_symmetry.space_group_name_H-M   'P 1'
#
loop_
_entity.id
_entity.type
_entity.pdbx_description
1 polymer ?
#
loop_
_entity_poly.entity_id
_entity_poly.type
_entity_poly.pdbx_seq_one_letter_code
_entity_poly.pdbx_strand_id
1 'polypeptide(L)'
;MEQGSILPFLKKPGSHQPGTSRSGNSRPGQPYHRRPNPDARSKQSSTHNSKHYSTNKHRGPNRRRNTDLEKVADETKAELPKILGHLHGFHPDEFSLNLLEDMDPLSADDCPCLENKACIKVLKMDSFDAAIELDPYHNVRKHLGMLRSGSASPKMDTEPESSNTYDNSDTPTDESIKRILCEIHMNDSEPRELSKHEDVQKTNDSSDNFEPHTVQKEASVKGGLDLNDVHTKQKQPAYSYNLNHNRPVAVLNLASERSPGGGWQKGALAQEECLCYRSSLYLSLSETIYPLPSLAAIHSPNVLLIRDSMTNGHFLLTPQSPYDLPTVSVISAAALRKPTLSDDGLSFKHAGARAVTKKKIRLVLRVAANKGHTKLVLGALGCGVFANPPKEVAQCFLEVFQEPEFQGGWWEEVVFAVLDNVKGADGGKDGKGNFGQFYQVLHGLEV
;
A
#
# COMPACT_ATOMS: atom_id res chain seq x y z
N MET A 1 30.01 -12.04 -24.43
CA MET A 1 29.32 -11.10 -25.35
C MET A 1 28.54 -10.13 -24.48
N GLU A 2 28.64 -8.84 -24.72
CA GLU A 2 28.24 -7.81 -23.75
C GLU A 2 26.74 -7.53 -23.77
N GLN A 3 26.13 -7.36 -22.60
CA GLN A 3 24.74 -6.94 -22.46
C GLN A 3 24.67 -5.41 -22.41
N GLY A 4 24.51 -4.78 -23.59
CA GLY A 4 24.35 -3.33 -23.71
C GLY A 4 22.96 -2.86 -23.28
N SER A 5 22.86 -2.13 -22.16
CA SER A 5 21.61 -1.49 -21.72
C SER A 5 21.12 -0.45 -22.73
N ILE A 6 19.92 -0.66 -23.28
CA ILE A 6 19.31 0.26 -24.25
C ILE A 6 18.44 1.29 -23.51
N LEU A 7 19.05 2.33 -22.93
CA LEU A 7 18.44 3.68 -22.78
C LEU A 7 19.39 4.72 -22.14
N PRO A 8 20.18 5.48 -22.92
CA PRO A 8 20.97 6.60 -22.39
C PRO A 8 20.44 7.97 -22.83
N PHE A 9 19.55 8.64 -22.06
CA PHE A 9 19.45 10.12 -22.01
C PHE A 9 18.51 10.72 -20.93
N LEU A 10 18.91 10.74 -19.65
CA LEU A 10 18.27 11.56 -18.59
C LEU A 10 19.27 12.18 -17.57
N LYS A 11 20.41 12.72 -18.04
CA LYS A 11 21.24 13.60 -17.19
C LYS A 11 20.63 15.01 -17.12
N LYS A 12 20.36 15.49 -15.89
CA LYS A 12 20.09 16.91 -15.62
C LYS A 12 21.36 17.74 -15.89
N PRO A 13 21.30 18.90 -16.56
CA PRO A 13 22.30 19.94 -16.40
C PRO A 13 22.03 20.71 -15.10
N GLY A 14 23.09 21.04 -14.35
CA GLY A 14 22.97 21.81 -13.11
C GLY A 14 24.28 22.48 -12.74
N SER A 15 24.35 23.80 -12.95
CA SER A 15 25.30 24.71 -12.30
C SER A 15 24.83 26.16 -12.49
N HIS A 16 25.14 27.01 -11.52
CA HIS A 16 25.07 28.48 -11.63
C HIS A 16 26.51 29.01 -11.53
N GLN A 17 26.75 30.21 -12.05
CA GLN A 17 27.61 31.29 -11.51
C GLN A 17 27.33 32.58 -12.35
N PRO A 18 27.67 33.80 -11.88
CA PRO A 18 26.83 34.99 -12.12
C PRO A 18 27.41 36.09 -13.05
N GLY A 19 26.54 37.07 -13.38
CA GLY A 19 26.87 38.33 -14.08
C GLY A 19 26.30 38.41 -15.50
N THR A 20 25.86 39.56 -16.05
CA THR A 20 25.75 40.93 -15.51
C THR A 20 24.51 41.66 -16.06
N SER A 21 24.20 42.83 -15.52
CA SER A 21 23.02 43.68 -15.80
C SER A 21 22.76 44.07 -17.27
N ARG A 22 21.47 44.19 -17.65
CA ARG A 22 20.95 45.31 -18.45
C ARG A 22 19.45 45.55 -18.22
N SER A 23 18.94 46.70 -18.69
CA SER A 23 17.79 47.39 -18.10
C SER A 23 16.56 47.53 -19.02
N GLY A 24 15.37 47.34 -18.43
CA GLY A 24 14.18 48.19 -18.62
C GLY A 24 13.47 48.27 -19.99
N ASN A 25 12.19 47.90 -20.01
CA ASN A 25 11.11 48.87 -20.31
C ASN A 25 9.72 48.33 -19.91
N SER A 26 8.69 49.20 -19.89
CA SER A 26 7.43 48.96 -19.16
C SER A 26 6.16 49.13 -19.98
N ARG A 27 5.17 48.24 -19.74
CA ARG A 27 3.70 48.44 -19.94
C ARG A 27 3.23 48.61 -21.42
N PRO A 28 1.91 48.71 -21.71
CA PRO A 28 0.86 47.71 -21.41
C PRO A 28 -0.13 47.49 -22.59
N GLY A 29 -1.11 46.58 -22.48
CA GLY A 29 -2.34 46.66 -23.30
C GLY A 29 -3.08 45.35 -23.63
N GLN A 30 -4.40 45.38 -23.51
CA GLN A 30 -5.40 44.42 -24.07
C GLN A 30 -6.17 45.13 -25.22
N PRO A 31 -7.13 44.53 -26.01
CA PRO A 31 -8.05 43.44 -25.64
C PRO A 31 -8.46 42.40 -26.74
N TYR A 32 -9.40 41.54 -26.34
CA TYR A 32 -10.29 40.61 -27.08
C TYR A 32 -10.64 40.88 -28.57
N HIS A 33 -10.85 39.79 -29.33
CA HIS A 33 -11.90 39.71 -30.38
C HIS A 33 -12.52 38.29 -30.52
N ARG A 34 -13.58 38.15 -31.34
CA ARG A 34 -14.59 37.06 -31.31
C ARG A 34 -14.34 35.89 -32.28
N ARG A 35 -15.04 34.77 -32.03
CA ARG A 35 -15.36 33.70 -33.01
C ARG A 35 -16.25 34.20 -34.16
N PRO A 36 -16.17 33.59 -35.35
CA PRO A 36 -17.30 33.37 -36.26
C PRO A 36 -17.90 31.95 -36.13
N ASN A 37 -19.13 31.76 -36.62
CA ASN A 37 -19.78 30.46 -36.84
C ASN A 37 -19.77 30.13 -38.36
N PRO A 38 -20.06 28.89 -38.82
CA PRO A 38 -19.92 28.53 -40.23
C PRO A 38 -21.18 28.84 -41.06
N ASP A 39 -21.00 29.11 -42.35
CA ASP A 39 -21.70 28.40 -43.45
C ASP A 39 -21.20 28.87 -44.84
N ALA A 40 -20.66 27.93 -45.64
CA ALA A 40 -20.41 28.13 -47.07
C ALA A 40 -20.15 26.78 -47.77
N ARG A 41 -21.12 26.28 -48.54
CA ARG A 41 -20.92 25.19 -49.51
C ARG A 41 -20.72 25.77 -50.91
N SER A 42 -19.58 25.47 -51.55
CA SER A 42 -19.49 25.44 -53.00
C SER A 42 -18.57 24.29 -53.44
N LYS A 43 -18.84 23.73 -54.62
CA LYS A 43 -18.01 22.67 -55.23
C LYS A 43 -17.16 23.31 -56.33
N GLN A 44 -15.88 22.96 -56.41
CA GLN A 44 -15.17 22.94 -57.68
C GLN A 44 -14.07 21.88 -57.65
N SER A 45 -13.87 21.22 -58.79
CA SER A 45 -12.97 20.09 -58.97
C SER A 45 -11.70 20.52 -59.70
N SER A 46 -10.53 20.18 -59.16
CA SER A 46 -9.27 20.18 -59.91
C SER A 46 -8.42 18.97 -59.51
N THR A 47 -7.81 18.32 -60.51
CA THR A 47 -7.08 17.06 -60.36
C THR A 47 -5.58 17.30 -60.31
N HIS A 48 -4.96 17.15 -59.13
CA HIS A 48 -3.49 17.21 -59.01
C HIS A 48 -2.89 16.11 -58.14
N ASN A 49 -2.39 15.07 -58.83
CA ASN A 49 -1.15 14.34 -58.57
C ASN A 49 -0.61 14.34 -57.11
N SER A 50 -0.99 13.34 -56.32
CA SER A 50 -0.48 13.15 -54.94
C SER A 50 0.93 12.58 -54.93
N LYS A 51 1.95 13.44 -55.06
CA LYS A 51 3.34 13.08 -54.71
C LYS A 51 3.39 12.65 -53.24
N HIS A 52 3.87 11.44 -52.96
CA HIS A 52 4.03 10.90 -51.61
C HIS A 52 5.13 11.63 -50.82
N TYR A 53 4.82 12.82 -50.32
CA TYR A 53 5.60 13.44 -49.25
C TYR A 53 5.31 12.70 -47.94
N SER A 54 6.32 11.95 -47.47
CA SER A 54 6.31 11.35 -46.13
C SER A 54 6.28 12.47 -45.09
N THR A 55 5.08 12.80 -44.61
CA THR A 55 4.91 13.78 -43.54
C THR A 55 5.48 13.19 -42.26
N ASN A 56 6.70 13.59 -41.93
CA ASN A 56 7.45 13.13 -40.76
C ASN A 56 6.83 13.69 -39.48
N LYS A 57 5.62 13.21 -39.14
CA LYS A 57 4.80 13.67 -38.02
C LYS A 57 5.62 13.59 -36.74
N HIS A 58 5.95 14.73 -36.15
CA HIS A 58 6.62 14.82 -34.85
C HIS A 58 5.90 13.92 -33.84
N ARG A 59 6.51 12.79 -33.49
CA ARG A 59 6.00 11.87 -32.47
C ARG A 59 6.06 12.61 -31.13
N GLY A 60 4.92 13.19 -30.74
CA GLY A 60 4.79 14.02 -29.54
C GLY A 60 5.22 13.29 -28.26
N PRO A 61 5.58 14.03 -27.20
CA PRO A 61 6.30 13.49 -26.05
C PRO A 61 5.57 12.33 -25.36
N ASN A 62 4.24 12.39 -25.28
CA ASN A 62 3.44 11.29 -24.71
C ASN A 62 3.55 10.00 -25.54
N ARG A 63 3.51 10.07 -26.89
CA ARG A 63 3.64 8.86 -27.72
C ARG A 63 5.00 8.18 -27.55
N ARG A 64 6.07 8.96 -27.35
CA ARG A 64 7.39 8.38 -27.03
C ARG A 64 7.34 7.66 -25.68
N ARG A 65 6.90 8.34 -24.61
CA ARG A 65 6.77 7.75 -23.27
C ARG A 65 5.93 6.47 -23.26
N ASN A 66 4.77 6.47 -23.92
CA ASN A 66 3.95 5.26 -24.06
C ASN A 66 4.75 4.12 -24.70
N THR A 67 5.43 4.34 -25.82
CA THR A 67 6.26 3.33 -26.48
C THR A 67 7.51 2.91 -25.69
N ASP A 68 7.99 3.73 -24.75
CA ASP A 68 9.05 3.33 -23.84
C ASP A 68 8.49 2.49 -22.67
N LEU A 69 7.28 2.78 -22.18
CA LEU A 69 6.57 1.97 -21.18
C LEU A 69 6.03 0.64 -21.75
N GLU A 70 5.62 0.60 -23.02
CA GLU A 70 5.28 -0.64 -23.75
C GLU A 70 6.45 -1.64 -23.71
N LYS A 71 7.69 -1.17 -23.95
CA LYS A 71 8.90 -2.01 -23.82
C LYS A 71 9.15 -2.48 -22.40
N VAL A 72 8.93 -1.63 -21.39
CA VAL A 72 9.07 -2.00 -19.97
C VAL A 72 8.10 -3.14 -19.64
N ALA A 73 6.85 -3.08 -20.10
CA ALA A 73 5.90 -4.17 -19.95
C ALA A 73 6.34 -5.46 -20.69
N ASP A 74 6.84 -5.35 -21.91
CA ASP A 74 7.31 -6.51 -22.68
C ASP A 74 8.54 -7.18 -22.05
N GLU A 75 9.50 -6.40 -21.56
CA GLU A 75 10.66 -6.91 -20.82
C GLU A 75 10.25 -7.47 -19.44
N THR A 76 9.28 -6.87 -18.74
CA THR A 76 8.73 -7.43 -17.48
C THR A 76 8.12 -8.82 -17.71
N LYS A 77 7.30 -8.97 -18.77
CA LYS A 77 6.72 -10.27 -19.16
C LYS A 77 7.78 -11.29 -19.60
N ALA A 78 8.91 -10.83 -20.15
CA ALA A 78 10.00 -11.69 -20.61
C ALA A 78 10.91 -12.18 -19.47
N GLU A 79 11.27 -11.31 -18.52
CA GLU A 79 12.20 -11.66 -17.43
C GLU A 79 11.51 -12.34 -16.25
N LEU A 80 10.27 -11.95 -15.91
CA LEU A 80 9.59 -12.47 -14.72
C LEU A 80 9.48 -14.01 -14.68
N PRO A 81 9.11 -14.73 -15.77
CA PRO A 81 9.09 -16.19 -15.76
C PRO A 81 10.47 -16.82 -15.51
N LYS A 82 11.55 -16.18 -15.96
CA LYS A 82 12.93 -16.67 -15.72
C LYS A 82 13.30 -16.52 -14.25
N ILE A 83 12.94 -15.41 -13.63
CA ILE A 83 13.19 -15.15 -12.21
C ILE A 83 12.39 -16.15 -11.36
N LEU A 84 11.09 -16.27 -11.62
CA LEU A 84 10.18 -17.19 -10.92
C LEU A 84 10.60 -18.66 -11.03
N GLY A 85 11.17 -19.07 -12.17
CA GLY A 85 11.71 -20.42 -12.36
C GLY A 85 12.82 -20.83 -11.39
N HIS A 86 13.39 -19.88 -10.63
CA HIS A 86 14.37 -20.13 -9.56
C HIS A 86 13.78 -20.03 -8.15
N LEU A 87 12.51 -19.63 -7.99
CA LEU A 87 11.86 -19.33 -6.71
C LEU A 87 10.87 -20.43 -6.31
N HIS A 88 11.41 -21.60 -5.98
CA HIS A 88 10.63 -22.76 -5.57
C HIS A 88 9.70 -22.44 -4.37
N GLY A 89 8.41 -22.73 -4.51
CA GLY A 89 7.39 -22.48 -3.49
C GLY A 89 6.82 -21.05 -3.46
N PHE A 90 7.24 -20.16 -4.37
CA PHE A 90 6.64 -18.83 -4.51
C PHE A 90 5.53 -18.86 -5.57
N HIS A 91 4.30 -18.49 -5.19
CA HIS A 91 3.10 -18.60 -6.03
C HIS A 91 2.52 -17.22 -6.39
N PRO A 92 3.08 -16.52 -7.40
CA PRO A 92 2.73 -15.13 -7.73
C PRO A 92 1.37 -14.95 -8.42
N ASP A 93 0.78 -16.06 -8.85
CA ASP A 93 -0.56 -16.21 -9.42
C ASP A 93 -1.64 -16.45 -8.35
N GLU A 94 -1.25 -16.67 -7.08
CA GLU A 94 -2.18 -16.79 -5.97
C GLU A 94 -2.98 -15.49 -5.78
N PHE A 95 -4.31 -15.62 -5.65
CA PHE A 95 -5.20 -14.54 -5.24
C PHE A 95 -6.41 -15.08 -4.48
N SER A 96 -7.13 -14.18 -3.80
CA SER A 96 -8.49 -14.41 -3.33
C SER A 96 -9.40 -13.23 -3.70
N LEU A 97 -10.61 -13.51 -4.18
CA LEU A 97 -11.66 -12.52 -4.38
C LEU A 97 -12.46 -12.38 -3.07
N ASN A 98 -12.66 -11.15 -2.60
CA ASN A 98 -13.35 -10.85 -1.35
C ASN A 98 -14.49 -9.87 -1.66
N LEU A 99 -15.74 -10.24 -1.37
CA LEU A 99 -16.93 -9.38 -1.56
C LEU A 99 -17.34 -8.79 -0.20
N LEU A 100 -17.72 -7.51 -0.16
CA LEU A 100 -18.12 -6.85 1.09
C LEU A 100 -19.41 -7.43 1.70
N GLU A 101 -20.23 -8.11 0.91
CA GLU A 101 -21.44 -8.79 1.40
C GLU A 101 -21.16 -10.14 2.09
N ASP A 102 -20.01 -10.75 1.80
CA ASP A 102 -19.52 -11.98 2.44
C ASP A 102 -18.60 -11.69 3.64
N MET A 103 -18.42 -10.41 4.01
CA MET A 103 -17.50 -9.98 5.06
C MET A 103 -18.24 -9.26 6.20
N ASP A 104 -18.31 -9.91 7.36
CA ASP A 104 -18.75 -9.29 8.61
C ASP A 104 -17.85 -8.08 9.00
N PRO A 105 -18.33 -7.17 9.87
CA PRO A 105 -17.47 -6.20 10.56
C PRO A 105 -16.39 -6.89 11.40
N LEU A 106 -15.23 -6.25 11.56
CA LEU A 106 -14.16 -6.79 12.41
C LEU A 106 -14.62 -6.87 13.88
N SER A 107 -14.35 -7.98 14.56
CA SER A 107 -14.55 -8.08 16.01
C SER A 107 -13.38 -7.46 16.77
N ALA A 108 -13.66 -6.87 17.93
CA ALA A 108 -12.61 -6.48 18.87
C ALA A 108 -11.84 -7.69 19.43
N ASP A 109 -12.48 -8.86 19.50
CA ASP A 109 -11.84 -10.13 19.94
C ASP A 109 -10.78 -10.63 18.94
N ASP A 110 -10.91 -10.23 17.66
CA ASP A 110 -9.98 -10.54 16.57
C ASP A 110 -8.88 -9.46 16.42
N CYS A 111 -8.89 -8.41 17.25
CA CYS A 111 -7.92 -7.32 17.13
C CYS A 111 -6.54 -7.75 17.68
N PRO A 112 -5.43 -7.47 17.00
CA PRO A 112 -4.08 -7.73 17.53
C PRO A 112 -3.69 -6.82 18.72
N CYS A 113 -4.54 -5.88 19.12
CA CYS A 113 -4.40 -5.04 20.33
C CYS A 113 -3.03 -4.37 20.49
N LEU A 114 -2.48 -3.82 19.40
CA LEU A 114 -1.17 -3.17 19.41
C LEU A 114 -1.17 -1.93 20.33
N GLU A 115 -0.28 -1.93 21.33
CA GLU A 115 -0.22 -0.90 22.39
C GLU A 115 -0.03 0.52 21.87
N ASN A 116 0.70 0.66 20.75
CA ASN A 116 0.95 1.93 20.09
C ASN A 116 0.04 2.05 18.87
N LYS A 117 -0.81 3.07 18.82
CA LYS A 117 -1.64 3.40 17.66
C LYS A 117 -0.78 3.79 16.46
N ALA A 118 -1.26 3.50 15.25
CA ALA A 118 -0.54 3.90 14.05
C ALA A 118 -0.77 5.38 13.75
N CYS A 119 0.31 6.16 13.65
CA CYS A 119 0.24 7.54 13.18
C CYS A 119 0.29 7.58 11.64
N ILE A 120 -0.76 8.11 10.99
CA ILE A 120 -0.85 8.14 9.53
C ILE A 120 0.22 9.04 8.91
N LYS A 121 1.02 8.46 8.00
CA LYS A 121 2.10 9.12 7.27
C LYS A 121 1.73 9.31 5.80
N VAL A 122 1.27 10.50 5.42
CA VAL A 122 1.08 10.84 3.99
C VAL A 122 2.43 11.22 3.36
N LEU A 123 2.86 10.47 2.34
CA LEU A 123 4.17 10.57 1.67
C LEU A 123 4.03 10.82 0.16
N LYS A 124 4.95 11.61 -0.42
CA LYS A 124 4.94 12.00 -1.85
C LYS A 124 5.84 11.11 -2.70
N MET A 125 5.50 9.83 -2.80
CA MET A 125 6.33 8.79 -3.44
C MET A 125 5.48 7.69 -4.12
N ASP A 126 6.15 6.73 -4.77
CA ASP A 126 5.52 5.53 -5.34
C ASP A 126 5.08 4.54 -4.25
N SER A 127 3.99 3.80 -4.49
CA SER A 127 3.41 2.89 -3.48
C SER A 127 4.30 1.69 -3.15
N PHE A 128 5.13 1.22 -4.08
CA PHE A 128 6.10 0.16 -3.78
C PHE A 128 7.37 0.70 -3.10
N ASP A 129 7.79 1.94 -3.40
CA ASP A 129 8.93 2.55 -2.70
C ASP A 129 8.56 2.78 -1.22
N ALA A 130 7.33 3.26 -0.94
CA ALA A 130 6.79 3.37 0.41
C ALA A 130 6.70 2.02 1.15
N ALA A 131 6.36 0.93 0.45
CA ALA A 131 6.29 -0.40 1.05
C ALA A 131 7.68 -0.94 1.42
N ILE A 132 8.69 -0.65 0.59
CA ILE A 132 10.10 -0.98 0.87
C ILE A 132 10.61 -0.15 2.06
N GLU A 133 10.22 1.12 2.22
CA GLU A 133 10.59 1.91 3.41
C GLU A 133 9.94 1.38 4.72
N LEU A 134 8.78 0.71 4.68
CA LEU A 134 8.08 0.18 5.85
C LEU A 134 8.56 -1.21 6.34
N ASP A 135 9.10 -2.05 5.44
CA ASP A 135 9.75 -3.33 5.79
C ASP A 135 10.87 -3.65 4.78
N PRO A 136 12.02 -2.93 4.82
CA PRO A 136 13.09 -3.04 3.82
C PRO A 136 13.79 -4.40 3.80
N TYR A 137 13.49 -5.27 4.77
CA TYR A 137 13.98 -6.64 4.85
C TYR A 137 12.94 -7.68 4.39
N HIS A 138 11.80 -7.25 3.84
CA HIS A 138 10.78 -8.16 3.29
C HIS A 138 11.11 -8.62 1.87
N ASN A 139 11.78 -9.77 1.80
CA ASN A 139 12.14 -10.44 0.55
C ASN A 139 11.60 -11.88 0.53
N VAL A 140 11.80 -12.57 -0.59
CA VAL A 140 11.34 -13.95 -0.80
C VAL A 140 11.84 -14.91 0.30
N ARG A 141 13.04 -14.71 0.88
CA ARG A 141 13.50 -15.54 2.02
C ARG A 141 12.63 -15.35 3.25
N LYS A 142 12.35 -14.10 3.64
CA LYS A 142 11.49 -13.78 4.79
C LYS A 142 10.08 -14.32 4.56
N HIS A 143 9.54 -14.09 3.36
CA HIS A 143 8.22 -14.52 2.94
C HIS A 143 8.03 -16.05 2.96
N LEU A 144 9.00 -16.82 2.41
CA LEU A 144 8.98 -18.29 2.42
C LEU A 144 9.49 -18.92 3.72
N GLY A 145 9.72 -18.14 4.79
CA GLY A 145 10.23 -18.63 6.07
C GLY A 145 11.67 -19.18 6.04
N MET A 146 12.42 -18.94 4.96
CA MET A 146 13.79 -19.43 4.71
C MET A 146 14.85 -18.65 5.51
N LEU A 147 14.54 -18.25 6.73
CA LEU A 147 15.52 -17.69 7.65
C LEU A 147 16.57 -18.76 7.95
N ARG A 148 17.85 -18.42 7.79
CA ARG A 148 18.94 -19.34 8.14
C ARG A 148 18.84 -19.66 9.63
N SER A 149 18.81 -20.95 9.97
CA SER A 149 19.25 -21.38 11.29
C SER A 149 20.64 -20.79 11.52
N GLY A 150 20.82 -20.14 12.67
CA GLY A 150 22.01 -19.31 12.91
C GLY A 150 23.28 -20.11 12.72
N SER A 151 24.10 -19.74 11.73
CA SER A 151 25.47 -20.21 11.66
C SER A 151 26.18 -19.70 12.91
N ALA A 152 26.40 -20.59 13.88
CA ALA A 152 27.18 -20.28 15.07
C ALA A 152 28.50 -19.63 14.64
N SER A 153 28.91 -18.58 15.34
CA SER A 153 30.20 -17.93 15.11
C SER A 153 31.31 -19.00 15.05
N PRO A 154 32.24 -18.94 14.08
CA PRO A 154 33.38 -19.83 14.08
C PRO A 154 34.05 -19.76 15.46
N LYS A 155 34.21 -20.91 16.11
CA LYS A 155 35.06 -20.97 17.30
C LYS A 155 36.46 -20.57 16.85
N MET A 156 37.15 -19.76 17.66
CA MET A 156 38.60 -19.66 17.52
C MET A 156 39.17 -21.02 17.90
N ASP A 157 39.65 -21.77 16.91
CA ASP A 157 40.44 -22.96 17.15
C ASP A 157 41.78 -22.52 17.75
N THR A 158 42.01 -22.87 19.02
CA THR A 158 43.28 -22.62 19.71
C THR A 158 44.36 -23.51 19.10
N GLU A 159 45.40 -22.92 18.52
CA GLU A 159 46.60 -23.66 18.15
C GLU A 159 47.31 -24.24 19.40
N PRO A 160 47.95 -25.41 19.30
CA PRO A 160 48.67 -26.01 20.41
C PRO A 160 50.11 -25.49 20.48
N GLU A 161 50.40 -24.62 21.44
CA GLU A 161 51.80 -24.30 21.76
C GLU A 161 52.54 -25.54 22.29
N SER A 162 53.74 -25.77 21.76
CA SER A 162 54.63 -26.85 22.20
C SER A 162 55.76 -26.30 23.07
N SER A 163 56.26 -27.15 23.95
CA SER A 163 57.22 -26.81 25.01
C SER A 163 58.49 -26.11 24.52
N ASN A 164 58.93 -25.10 25.27
CA ASN A 164 60.28 -25.15 25.88
C ASN A 164 60.40 -24.24 27.10
N THR A 165 61.28 -24.65 28.03
CA THR A 165 61.52 -23.99 29.32
C THR A 165 62.63 -22.95 29.23
N TYR A 166 62.44 -21.80 29.89
CA TYR A 166 63.52 -21.04 30.53
C TYR A 166 63.00 -20.40 31.84
N ASP A 167 63.92 -19.83 32.63
CA ASP A 167 63.86 -19.81 34.09
C ASP A 167 64.18 -18.41 34.67
N ASN A 168 63.86 -18.22 35.97
CA ASN A 168 64.18 -17.13 36.90
C ASN A 168 63.18 -15.94 37.03
N SER A 169 62.71 -15.78 38.29
CA SER A 169 62.55 -14.53 39.09
C SER A 169 62.06 -13.25 38.38
N ASP A 170 60.96 -12.60 38.76
CA ASP A 170 60.68 -12.11 40.12
C ASP A 170 59.19 -11.73 40.31
N THR A 171 58.76 -11.59 41.56
CA THR A 171 57.55 -10.82 41.92
C THR A 171 57.95 -9.59 42.73
N PRO A 172 57.23 -8.47 42.55
CA PRO A 172 56.51 -7.96 43.72
C PRO A 172 55.08 -7.48 43.41
N THR A 173 54.33 -7.30 44.49
CA THR A 173 52.98 -6.72 44.55
C THR A 173 53.00 -5.18 44.50
N ASP A 174 51.89 -4.55 44.11
CA ASP A 174 50.96 -3.84 45.04
C ASP A 174 50.24 -2.59 44.44
N GLU A 175 49.29 -2.05 45.20
CA GLU A 175 48.42 -0.86 45.04
C GLU A 175 48.71 0.17 43.92
N SER A 176 47.73 0.34 43.01
CA SER A 176 47.18 1.62 42.50
C SER A 176 46.28 1.36 41.27
N ILE A 177 45.09 1.96 41.07
CA ILE A 177 44.39 3.07 41.74
C ILE A 177 42.92 2.67 41.96
N LYS A 178 42.39 2.85 43.20
CA LYS A 178 40.94 2.76 43.49
C LYS A 178 40.44 4.00 44.24
N ARG A 179 40.40 5.13 43.53
CA ARG A 179 39.67 6.38 43.84
C ARG A 179 39.06 6.83 42.50
N ILE A 180 37.80 7.24 42.39
CA ILE A 180 36.97 8.04 43.31
C ILE A 180 35.61 7.34 43.61
N LEU A 181 34.99 7.68 44.75
CA LEU A 181 33.65 7.28 45.21
C LEU A 181 32.81 8.54 45.56
N CYS A 182 31.62 8.34 46.17
CA CYS A 182 30.63 9.35 46.60
C CYS A 182 29.73 9.87 45.46
N GLU A 183 28.42 9.57 45.39
CA GLU A 183 27.47 8.89 46.29
C GLU A 183 27.05 9.66 47.57
N ILE A 184 25.79 10.13 47.57
CA ILE A 184 24.92 10.67 48.64
C ILE A 184 23.49 10.43 48.09
N HIS A 185 22.57 9.54 48.51
CA HIS A 185 22.14 9.00 49.83
C HIS A 185 21.59 10.07 50.80
N MET A 186 20.40 10.00 51.41
CA MET A 186 19.22 9.11 51.32
C MET A 186 18.13 9.70 52.29
N ASN A 187 17.02 8.97 52.59
CA ASN A 187 16.10 9.20 53.74
C ASN A 187 15.18 10.47 53.69
N ASP A 188 13.98 10.54 54.33
CA ASP A 188 13.23 9.57 55.16
C ASP A 188 11.71 9.88 55.32
N SER A 189 10.98 8.91 55.90
CA SER A 189 9.73 9.04 56.70
C SER A 189 8.32 9.19 56.07
N GLU A 190 7.33 8.63 56.78
CA GLU A 190 5.88 8.47 56.46
C GLU A 190 4.95 9.41 57.31
N PRO A 191 3.70 9.03 57.74
CA PRO A 191 2.42 9.10 57.01
C PRO A 191 1.29 9.90 57.74
N ARG A 192 0.10 10.04 57.11
CA ARG A 192 -1.27 10.28 57.68
C ARG A 192 -2.26 10.67 56.55
N GLU A 193 -3.59 10.58 56.65
CA GLU A 193 -4.51 9.57 57.26
C GLU A 193 -5.96 9.80 56.74
N LEU A 194 -6.93 8.97 57.20
CA LEU A 194 -8.41 8.96 57.01
C LEU A 194 -9.10 10.27 56.52
N SER A 195 -10.19 10.23 55.72
CA SER A 195 -11.45 9.49 55.94
C SER A 195 -12.17 9.10 54.63
N LYS A 196 -12.86 7.96 54.48
CA LYS A 196 -14.09 7.48 55.15
C LYS A 196 -15.33 8.37 55.00
N HIS A 197 -16.31 7.90 54.22
CA HIS A 197 -17.74 8.11 54.49
C HIS A 197 -18.55 6.91 53.94
N GLU A 198 -19.22 6.20 54.85
CA GLU A 198 -20.38 5.34 54.57
C GLU A 198 -21.64 6.28 54.55
N ASP A 199 -22.87 5.90 54.19
CA ASP A 199 -23.55 4.60 54.36
C ASP A 199 -24.93 4.56 53.63
N VAL A 200 -25.46 3.35 53.33
CA VAL A 200 -26.91 2.93 53.43
C VAL A 200 -28.04 3.67 52.61
N GLN A 201 -29.17 3.10 52.12
CA GLN A 201 -29.85 1.79 52.31
C GLN A 201 -30.64 1.26 51.06
N LYS A 202 -31.26 0.08 51.20
CA LYS A 202 -32.02 -0.74 50.22
C LYS A 202 -33.54 -0.46 50.17
N THR A 203 -34.18 -0.85 49.05
CA THR A 203 -35.41 -1.71 48.94
C THR A 203 -35.42 -2.33 47.52
N ASN A 204 -35.67 -3.63 47.26
CA ASN A 204 -36.88 -4.46 47.48
C ASN A 204 -38.09 -4.00 46.64
N ASP A 205 -38.85 -4.80 45.86
CA ASP A 205 -38.79 -6.22 45.38
C ASP A 205 -39.46 -6.28 43.96
N SER A 206 -39.85 -7.36 43.24
CA SER A 206 -40.10 -8.79 43.53
C SER A 206 -40.16 -9.68 42.26
N SER A 207 -40.26 -11.00 42.47
CA SER A 207 -40.89 -12.12 41.70
C SER A 207 -41.60 -11.86 40.36
N ASP A 208 -41.56 -12.77 39.37
CA ASP A 208 -42.33 -14.05 39.41
C ASP A 208 -41.79 -15.24 38.56
N ASN A 209 -42.43 -16.41 38.66
CA ASN A 209 -41.98 -17.73 38.15
C ASN A 209 -42.93 -18.35 37.08
N PHE A 210 -42.41 -19.20 36.18
CA PHE A 210 -42.96 -20.56 35.90
C PHE A 210 -42.11 -21.39 34.90
N GLU A 211 -41.96 -22.70 35.14
CA GLU A 211 -41.68 -23.74 34.14
C GLU A 211 -43.02 -24.49 33.81
N PRO A 212 -43.10 -25.73 33.28
CA PRO A 212 -42.22 -26.51 32.38
C PRO A 212 -43.00 -27.04 31.14
N HIS A 213 -42.36 -27.84 30.27
CA HIS A 213 -42.72 -29.27 30.03
C HIS A 213 -42.09 -29.89 28.77
N THR A 214 -41.79 -31.19 28.87
CA THR A 214 -41.22 -32.04 27.81
C THR A 214 -42.28 -32.93 27.17
N VAL A 215 -42.27 -33.11 25.84
CA VAL A 215 -43.00 -34.17 25.13
C VAL A 215 -42.14 -34.76 24.02
N GLN A 216 -42.09 -36.10 23.91
CA GLN A 216 -41.43 -36.84 22.84
C GLN A 216 -42.41 -37.21 21.72
N LYS A 217 -41.92 -37.40 20.49
CA LYS A 217 -42.61 -38.24 19.49
C LYS A 217 -41.70 -38.74 18.37
N GLU A 218 -41.83 -40.02 18.03
CA GLU A 218 -41.20 -40.68 16.89
C GLU A 218 -42.23 -40.89 15.75
N ALA A 219 -41.80 -40.96 14.48
CA ALA A 219 -42.44 -41.78 13.42
C ALA A 219 -41.67 -41.80 12.06
N SER A 220 -40.99 -42.92 11.81
CA SER A 220 -40.68 -43.62 10.54
C SER A 220 -41.02 -43.03 9.14
N VAL A 221 -39.96 -42.86 8.32
CA VAL A 221 -39.75 -43.36 6.93
C VAL A 221 -40.86 -43.22 5.86
N LYS A 222 -40.53 -42.46 4.78
CA LYS A 222 -40.44 -42.96 3.39
C LYS A 222 -39.62 -42.00 2.51
N GLY A 223 -38.92 -42.53 1.50
CA GLY A 223 -37.87 -41.80 0.77
C GLY A 223 -38.25 -41.30 -0.62
N GLY A 224 -37.43 -40.37 -1.12
CA GLY A 224 -37.35 -39.92 -2.52
C GLY A 224 -35.89 -39.54 -2.83
N LEU A 225 -35.47 -39.69 -4.09
CA LEU A 225 -34.13 -39.30 -4.54
C LEU A 225 -34.13 -37.83 -4.94
N ASP A 226 -33.22 -37.03 -4.38
CA ASP A 226 -32.91 -35.68 -4.86
C ASP A 226 -31.40 -35.40 -4.72
N LEU A 227 -30.86 -34.55 -5.60
CA LEU A 227 -29.42 -34.35 -5.84
C LEU A 227 -28.96 -32.98 -5.32
N ASN A 228 -29.02 -32.78 -4.00
CA ASN A 228 -28.61 -31.50 -3.37
C ASN A 228 -28.01 -31.67 -1.96
N ASP A 229 -26.74 -32.08 -1.83
CA ASP A 229 -25.96 -31.76 -0.62
C ASP A 229 -24.42 -31.82 -0.82
N VAL A 230 -23.79 -30.66 -1.05
CA VAL A 230 -22.47 -30.29 -0.47
C VAL A 230 -22.42 -28.77 -0.29
N HIS A 231 -23.04 -28.26 0.78
CA HIS A 231 -22.64 -26.95 1.34
C HIS A 231 -22.82 -26.91 2.87
N THR A 232 -22.18 -27.87 3.53
CA THR A 232 -22.06 -27.91 4.99
C THR A 232 -21.37 -26.64 5.49
N LYS A 233 -22.12 -25.76 6.16
CA LYS A 233 -21.56 -24.56 6.81
C LYS A 233 -20.68 -24.96 8.00
N GLN A 234 -19.44 -25.32 7.72
CA GLN A 234 -18.42 -25.49 8.75
C GLN A 234 -18.11 -24.13 9.37
N LYS A 235 -18.68 -23.90 10.56
CA LYS A 235 -18.34 -22.76 11.42
C LYS A 235 -16.87 -22.90 11.81
N GLN A 236 -15.99 -22.08 11.22
CA GLN A 236 -14.56 -22.17 11.50
C GLN A 236 -14.28 -21.90 13.00
N PRO A 237 -13.30 -22.59 13.61
CA PRO A 237 -12.91 -22.32 14.97
C PRO A 237 -12.30 -20.92 15.08
N ALA A 238 -12.46 -20.26 16.23
CA ALA A 238 -11.84 -18.97 16.49
C ALA A 238 -10.31 -19.10 16.42
N TYR A 239 -9.68 -18.32 15.54
CA TYR A 239 -8.22 -18.30 15.41
C TYR A 239 -7.64 -17.46 16.55
N SER A 240 -6.78 -18.06 17.36
CA SER A 240 -5.90 -17.27 18.23
C SER A 240 -4.95 -16.45 17.36
N TYR A 241 -4.99 -15.12 17.53
CA TYR A 241 -4.13 -14.19 16.80
C TYR A 241 -2.67 -14.35 17.22
N ASN A 242 -2.02 -15.33 16.61
CA ASN A 242 -0.57 -15.38 16.53
C ASN A 242 -0.13 -14.17 15.70
N LEU A 243 0.44 -13.18 16.38
CA LEU A 243 0.98 -11.94 15.80
C LEU A 243 2.14 -12.27 14.84
N ASN A 244 1.79 -12.67 13.62
CA ASN A 244 2.71 -12.98 12.55
C ASN A 244 3.25 -11.68 11.96
N HIS A 245 4.17 -11.01 12.69
CA HIS A 245 5.00 -9.90 12.19
C HIS A 245 5.87 -10.27 10.97
N ASN A 246 5.74 -11.50 10.46
CA ASN A 246 6.26 -11.97 9.19
C ASN A 246 5.27 -11.80 8.01
N ARG A 247 4.10 -11.16 8.20
CA ARG A 247 3.26 -10.72 7.09
C ARG A 247 3.90 -9.53 6.35
N PRO A 248 3.89 -9.51 5.01
CA PRO A 248 4.37 -8.36 4.25
C PRO A 248 3.43 -7.15 4.38
N VAL A 249 3.96 -5.99 4.01
CA VAL A 249 3.18 -4.76 3.84
C VAL A 249 2.08 -4.98 2.79
N ALA A 250 0.85 -4.55 3.09
CA ALA A 250 -0.27 -4.57 2.16
C ALA A 250 -0.36 -3.25 1.38
N VAL A 251 -0.25 -3.32 0.06
CA VAL A 251 -0.29 -2.16 -0.83
C VAL A 251 -1.63 -2.08 -1.55
N LEU A 252 -2.31 -0.93 -1.49
CA LEU A 252 -3.54 -0.69 -2.24
C LEU A 252 -3.23 -0.41 -3.72
N ASN A 253 -3.62 -1.32 -4.60
CA ASN A 253 -3.74 -1.05 -6.03
C ASN A 253 -5.04 -0.24 -6.28
N LEU A 254 -4.90 0.95 -6.87
CA LEU A 254 -5.99 1.88 -7.19
C LEU A 254 -6.70 1.43 -8.48
N ALA A 255 -7.26 0.22 -8.44
CA ALA A 255 -7.46 -0.65 -9.59
C ALA A 255 -8.50 -0.18 -10.63
N SER A 256 -8.34 -0.68 -11.86
CA SER A 256 -9.34 -0.58 -12.92
C SER A 256 -10.54 -1.49 -12.64
N GLU A 257 -11.76 -0.98 -12.75
CA GLU A 257 -12.98 -1.81 -12.71
C GLU A 257 -13.11 -2.75 -13.94
N ARG A 258 -12.33 -2.58 -15.03
CA ARG A 258 -12.61 -3.19 -16.36
C ARG A 258 -11.56 -4.15 -16.90
N SER A 259 -10.32 -4.08 -16.44
CA SER A 259 -9.20 -4.77 -17.08
C SER A 259 -8.07 -4.96 -16.08
N PRO A 260 -7.45 -6.15 -15.98
CA PRO A 260 -6.35 -6.39 -15.07
C PRO A 260 -5.12 -5.56 -15.44
N GLY A 261 -4.55 -4.85 -14.46
CA GLY A 261 -3.41 -3.96 -14.68
C GLY A 261 -3.72 -2.74 -15.56
N GLY A 262 -4.98 -2.36 -15.70
CA GLY A 262 -5.40 -1.16 -16.42
C GLY A 262 -4.97 -1.18 -17.89
N GLY A 263 -4.12 -0.23 -18.29
CA GLY A 263 -3.56 -0.11 -19.63
C GLY A 263 -2.07 -0.43 -19.75
N TRP A 264 -1.45 -1.14 -18.80
CA TRP A 264 0.02 -1.24 -18.69
C TRP A 264 0.71 -1.76 -19.96
N GLN A 265 0.18 -2.82 -20.59
CA GLN A 265 0.72 -3.35 -21.85
C GLN A 265 0.56 -2.41 -23.07
N LYS A 266 -0.03 -1.22 -22.90
CA LYS A 266 -0.27 -0.18 -23.92
C LYS A 266 0.38 1.15 -23.51
N GLY A 267 1.36 1.10 -22.60
CA GLY A 267 2.13 2.26 -22.15
C GLY A 267 1.31 3.28 -21.36
N ALA A 268 0.18 2.89 -20.77
CA ALA A 268 -0.64 3.79 -19.94
C ALA A 268 0.06 4.09 -18.60
N LEU A 269 -0.38 5.16 -17.93
CA LEU A 269 0.28 5.68 -16.74
C LEU A 269 -0.71 6.22 -15.71
N ALA A 270 -1.16 5.33 -14.84
CA ALA A 270 -1.61 5.62 -13.48
C ALA A 270 -0.87 4.68 -12.50
N GLN A 271 -1.34 4.59 -11.25
CA GLN A 271 -0.66 3.82 -10.20
C GLN A 271 -0.73 2.31 -10.46
N GLU A 272 -1.89 1.78 -10.88
CA GLU A 272 -2.05 0.35 -11.23
C GLU A 272 -1.03 -0.09 -12.30
N GLU A 273 -0.84 0.70 -13.35
CA GLU A 273 0.16 0.39 -14.36
C GLU A 273 1.58 0.42 -13.80
N CYS A 274 1.91 1.36 -12.90
CA CYS A 274 3.21 1.39 -12.21
C CYS A 274 3.48 0.13 -11.39
N LEU A 275 2.47 -0.41 -10.71
CA LEU A 275 2.61 -1.68 -9.98
C LEU A 275 2.85 -2.84 -10.96
N CYS A 276 2.11 -2.91 -12.07
CA CYS A 276 2.25 -3.97 -13.06
C CYS A 276 3.56 -3.90 -13.87
N TYR A 277 4.09 -2.71 -14.17
CA TYR A 277 5.43 -2.57 -14.77
C TYR A 277 6.51 -3.15 -13.84
N ARG A 278 6.38 -2.96 -12.52
CA ARG A 278 7.43 -3.27 -11.54
C ARG A 278 7.41 -4.69 -10.96
N SER A 279 6.31 -5.44 -11.08
CA SER A 279 6.07 -6.61 -10.23
C SER A 279 5.30 -7.74 -10.91
N SER A 280 5.20 -8.88 -10.21
CA SER A 280 4.38 -10.01 -10.60
C SER A 280 2.87 -9.81 -10.48
N LEU A 281 2.39 -8.65 -10.01
CA LEU A 281 0.98 -8.38 -9.70
C LEU A 281 0.03 -8.84 -10.83
N TYR A 282 0.39 -8.60 -12.09
CA TYR A 282 -0.45 -8.93 -13.24
C TYR A 282 -0.78 -10.42 -13.39
N LEU A 283 -0.01 -11.34 -12.77
CA LEU A 283 -0.29 -12.78 -12.77
C LEU A 283 -1.49 -13.13 -11.87
N SER A 284 -1.62 -12.44 -10.73
CA SER A 284 -2.72 -12.62 -9.77
C SER A 284 -4.03 -11.92 -10.16
N LEU A 285 -4.01 -11.05 -11.19
CA LEU A 285 -5.18 -10.31 -11.66
C LEU A 285 -5.89 -11.08 -12.78
N SER A 286 -6.58 -12.18 -12.44
CA SER A 286 -7.25 -13.04 -13.42
C SER A 286 -8.31 -12.30 -14.25
N GLU A 287 -8.21 -12.38 -15.59
CA GLU A 287 -9.18 -11.81 -16.54
C GLU A 287 -10.62 -12.29 -16.29
N THR A 288 -10.80 -13.51 -15.78
CA THR A 288 -12.13 -14.11 -15.49
C THR A 288 -12.96 -13.37 -14.44
N ILE A 289 -12.32 -12.49 -13.64
CA ILE A 289 -12.97 -11.70 -12.58
C ILE A 289 -13.43 -10.32 -13.10
N TYR A 290 -13.00 -9.93 -14.30
CA TYR A 290 -13.30 -8.60 -14.86
C TYR A 290 -14.56 -8.61 -15.75
N PRO A 291 -15.43 -7.58 -15.65
CA PRO A 291 -15.30 -6.37 -14.84
C PRO A 291 -15.48 -6.62 -13.33
N LEU A 292 -14.55 -6.08 -12.54
CA LEU A 292 -14.49 -6.29 -11.09
C LEU A 292 -15.78 -5.77 -10.42
N PRO A 293 -16.50 -6.58 -9.63
CA PRO A 293 -17.73 -6.14 -8.97
C PRO A 293 -17.51 -4.92 -8.06
N SER A 294 -18.51 -4.05 -7.97
CA SER A 294 -18.33 -2.72 -7.34
C SER A 294 -17.95 -2.78 -5.86
N LEU A 295 -18.33 -3.83 -5.14
CA LEU A 295 -17.95 -4.06 -3.75
C LEU A 295 -17.08 -5.33 -3.60
N ALA A 296 -16.17 -5.54 -4.55
CA ALA A 296 -15.15 -6.58 -4.52
C ALA A 296 -13.72 -6.02 -4.42
N ALA A 297 -12.83 -6.80 -3.81
CA ALA A 297 -11.39 -6.58 -3.79
C ALA A 297 -10.64 -7.91 -4.02
N ILE A 298 -9.63 -7.87 -4.89
CA ILE A 298 -8.69 -8.99 -5.09
C ILE A 298 -7.53 -8.81 -4.11
N HIS A 299 -7.29 -9.80 -3.25
CA HIS A 299 -6.08 -9.88 -2.42
C HIS A 299 -5.08 -10.83 -3.07
N SER A 300 -3.90 -10.30 -3.38
CA SER A 300 -2.77 -11.01 -4.00
C SER A 300 -1.63 -11.08 -2.98
N PRO A 301 -1.43 -12.22 -2.28
CA PRO A 301 -0.48 -12.27 -1.17
C PRO A 301 0.99 -12.20 -1.60
N ASN A 302 1.33 -12.69 -2.79
CA ASN A 302 2.70 -13.05 -3.17
C ASN A 302 3.23 -12.17 -4.34
N VAL A 303 3.30 -10.85 -4.15
CA VAL A 303 3.71 -9.92 -5.22
C VAL A 303 5.22 -9.66 -5.16
N LEU A 304 5.96 -10.22 -6.11
CA LEU A 304 7.40 -10.07 -6.28
C LEU A 304 7.73 -8.77 -7.02
N LEU A 305 8.61 -7.93 -6.47
CA LEU A 305 9.09 -6.72 -7.11
C LEU A 305 10.38 -7.05 -7.88
N ILE A 306 10.40 -6.76 -9.18
CA ILE A 306 11.55 -6.99 -10.06
C ILE A 306 12.12 -5.72 -10.70
N ARG A 307 11.53 -4.53 -10.45
CA ARG A 307 12.07 -3.24 -10.91
C ARG A 307 12.02 -2.12 -9.89
N ASP A 308 12.97 -1.21 -10.07
CA ASP A 308 12.99 0.13 -9.51
C ASP A 308 11.82 1.01 -10.03
N SER A 309 11.59 2.17 -9.40
CA SER A 309 10.48 3.07 -9.72
C SER A 309 10.68 3.85 -11.03
N MET A 310 9.60 4.47 -11.52
CA MET A 310 9.65 5.25 -12.76
C MET A 310 10.63 6.43 -12.67
N THR A 311 10.75 7.03 -11.48
CA THR A 311 11.71 8.10 -11.17
C THR A 311 13.16 7.67 -11.30
N ASN A 312 13.44 6.39 -11.06
CA ASN A 312 14.76 5.78 -11.20
C ASN A 312 14.94 5.06 -12.56
N GLY A 313 13.94 5.12 -13.45
CA GLY A 313 14.03 4.62 -14.83
C GLY A 313 13.54 3.19 -15.05
N HIS A 314 12.88 2.55 -14.08
CA HIS A 314 12.39 1.17 -14.20
C HIS A 314 13.47 0.12 -14.53
N PHE A 315 14.71 0.31 -14.06
CA PHE A 315 15.74 -0.73 -14.18
C PHE A 315 15.33 -2.00 -13.42
N LEU A 316 15.73 -3.16 -13.95
CA LEU A 316 15.57 -4.46 -13.28
C LEU A 316 16.41 -4.48 -12.00
N LEU A 317 15.85 -5.05 -10.93
CA LEU A 317 16.58 -5.28 -9.69
C LEU A 317 17.53 -6.47 -9.86
N THR A 318 18.80 -6.28 -9.53
CA THR A 318 19.88 -7.27 -9.73
C THR A 318 20.58 -7.66 -8.41
N PRO A 319 19.86 -8.24 -7.44
CA PRO A 319 20.48 -8.76 -6.22
C PRO A 319 21.38 -9.99 -6.49
N GLN A 320 22.19 -10.35 -5.49
CA GLN A 320 23.09 -11.52 -5.57
C GLN A 320 22.33 -12.86 -5.67
N SER A 321 21.08 -12.92 -5.20
CA SER A 321 20.18 -14.05 -5.36
C SER A 321 18.76 -13.55 -5.65
N PRO A 322 17.98 -14.19 -6.53
CA PRO A 322 16.58 -13.80 -6.77
C PRO A 322 15.73 -13.93 -5.49
N TYR A 323 16.16 -14.74 -4.52
CA TYR A 323 15.51 -14.84 -3.21
C TYR A 323 15.64 -13.57 -2.34
N ASP A 324 16.56 -12.66 -2.67
CA ASP A 324 16.75 -11.40 -1.96
C ASP A 324 15.88 -10.26 -2.55
N LEU A 325 15.09 -10.53 -3.61
CA LEU A 325 14.16 -9.57 -4.20
C LEU A 325 13.02 -9.21 -3.24
N PRO A 326 12.56 -7.94 -3.20
CA PRO A 326 11.47 -7.53 -2.32
C PRO A 326 10.13 -8.18 -2.67
N THR A 327 9.30 -8.44 -1.67
CA THR A 327 7.96 -9.02 -1.83
C THR A 327 6.95 -8.32 -0.95
N VAL A 328 5.78 -8.00 -1.51
CA VAL A 328 4.65 -7.37 -0.82
C VAL A 328 3.36 -8.16 -1.04
N SER A 329 2.30 -7.84 -0.30
CA SER A 329 0.94 -8.21 -0.71
C SER A 329 0.23 -7.02 -1.33
N VAL A 330 -0.72 -7.25 -2.24
CA VAL A 330 -1.51 -6.20 -2.88
C VAL A 330 -3.01 -6.43 -2.65
N ILE A 331 -3.74 -5.37 -2.35
CA ILE A 331 -5.20 -5.35 -2.33
C ILE A 331 -5.66 -4.48 -3.50
N SER A 332 -6.31 -5.08 -4.49
CA SER A 332 -6.80 -4.39 -5.69
C SER A 332 -8.29 -4.09 -5.56
N ALA A 333 -8.63 -2.81 -5.41
CA ALA A 333 -10.00 -2.34 -5.28
C ALA A 333 -10.26 -1.11 -6.16
N ALA A 334 -11.28 -1.18 -7.02
CA ALA A 334 -11.60 -0.10 -7.95
C ALA A 334 -12.42 1.02 -7.27
N ALA A 335 -12.07 2.27 -7.54
CA ALA A 335 -12.87 3.43 -7.11
C ALA A 335 -14.15 3.61 -7.95
N LEU A 336 -15.02 4.56 -7.58
CA LEU A 336 -16.09 5.00 -8.48
C LEU A 336 -15.51 5.71 -9.71
N ARG A 337 -15.91 5.32 -10.92
CA ARG A 337 -15.43 6.00 -12.14
C ARG A 337 -16.28 7.22 -12.48
N LYS A 338 -15.68 8.40 -12.37
CA LYS A 338 -16.24 9.72 -12.73
C LYS A 338 -17.63 9.97 -12.13
N PRO A 339 -17.78 9.87 -10.79
CA PRO A 339 -19.03 10.17 -10.12
C PRO A 339 -19.43 11.64 -10.30
N THR A 340 -20.73 11.93 -10.26
CA THR A 340 -21.24 13.30 -10.31
C THR A 340 -20.77 14.09 -9.08
N LEU A 341 -20.15 15.24 -9.29
CA LEU A 341 -19.61 16.10 -8.24
C LEU A 341 -20.50 17.32 -8.00
N SER A 342 -20.32 17.97 -6.84
CA SER A 342 -20.89 19.30 -6.54
C SER A 342 -20.50 20.33 -7.61
N ASP A 343 -21.20 21.46 -7.66
CA ASP A 343 -21.05 22.43 -8.76
C ASP A 343 -19.71 23.20 -8.72
N ASP A 344 -19.00 23.14 -7.59
CA ASP A 344 -17.61 23.58 -7.39
C ASP A 344 -16.56 22.48 -7.69
N GLY A 345 -16.99 21.23 -7.90
CA GLY A 345 -16.15 20.05 -8.10
C GLY A 345 -15.45 19.50 -6.85
N LEU A 346 -15.75 20.02 -5.65
CA LEU A 346 -15.00 19.70 -4.42
C LEU A 346 -15.52 18.51 -3.62
N SER A 347 -16.77 18.08 -3.82
CA SER A 347 -17.39 16.94 -3.11
C SER A 347 -18.29 16.09 -4.03
N PHE A 348 -18.81 14.97 -3.53
CA PHE A 348 -19.76 14.13 -4.28
C PHE A 348 -21.16 14.76 -4.30
N LYS A 349 -21.81 14.88 -5.47
CA LYS A 349 -23.16 15.48 -5.58
C LYS A 349 -24.26 14.67 -4.88
N HIS A 350 -24.00 13.40 -4.62
CA HIS A 350 -24.98 12.46 -4.10
C HIS A 350 -24.39 11.65 -2.95
N ALA A 351 -25.07 11.63 -1.80
CA ALA A 351 -24.64 10.89 -0.61
C ALA A 351 -24.42 9.39 -0.87
N GLY A 352 -25.16 8.80 -1.83
CA GLY A 352 -24.95 7.41 -2.26
C GLY A 352 -23.55 7.14 -2.85
N ALA A 353 -22.96 8.08 -3.58
CA ALA A 353 -21.60 7.94 -4.10
C ALA A 353 -20.58 7.96 -2.95
N ARG A 354 -20.73 8.90 -2.02
CA ARG A 354 -19.93 8.98 -0.78
C ARG A 354 -20.02 7.69 0.05
N ALA A 355 -21.24 7.16 0.23
CA ALA A 355 -21.49 5.94 0.98
C ALA A 355 -20.84 4.71 0.31
N VAL A 356 -20.86 4.62 -1.02
CA VAL A 356 -20.15 3.56 -1.76
C VAL A 356 -18.63 3.73 -1.66
N THR A 357 -18.10 4.96 -1.64
CA THR A 357 -16.68 5.22 -1.36
C THR A 357 -16.29 4.73 0.03
N LYS A 358 -17.04 5.06 1.09
CA LYS A 358 -16.80 4.52 2.44
C LYS A 358 -16.88 2.98 2.47
N LYS A 359 -17.88 2.37 1.81
CA LYS A 359 -17.97 0.90 1.68
C LYS A 359 -16.73 0.27 1.03
N LYS A 360 -16.21 0.86 -0.06
CA LYS A 360 -14.97 0.40 -0.73
C LYS A 360 -13.74 0.53 0.19
N ILE A 361 -13.68 1.57 1.02
CA ILE A 361 -12.59 1.74 2.01
C ILE A 361 -12.67 0.68 3.11
N ARG A 362 -13.87 0.43 3.68
CA ARG A 362 -14.08 -0.67 4.65
C ARG A 362 -13.62 -2.02 4.09
N LEU A 363 -13.97 -2.31 2.84
CA LEU A 363 -13.57 -3.55 2.18
C LEU A 363 -12.04 -3.70 2.13
N VAL A 364 -11.31 -2.65 1.75
CA VAL A 364 -9.83 -2.68 1.74
C VAL A 364 -9.25 -2.93 3.13
N LEU A 365 -9.77 -2.25 4.16
CA LEU A 365 -9.26 -2.40 5.53
C LEU A 365 -9.63 -3.76 6.14
N ARG A 366 -10.87 -4.26 5.94
CA ARG A 366 -11.27 -5.61 6.38
C ARG A 366 -10.45 -6.70 5.71
N VAL A 367 -10.14 -6.56 4.41
CA VAL A 367 -9.26 -7.50 3.70
C VAL A 367 -7.82 -7.43 4.23
N ALA A 368 -7.33 -6.26 4.63
CA ALA A 368 -6.01 -6.17 5.26
C ALA A 368 -5.99 -6.88 6.63
N ALA A 369 -6.95 -6.57 7.51
CA ALA A 369 -7.08 -7.14 8.85
C ALA A 369 -7.27 -8.67 8.81
N ASN A 370 -8.26 -9.18 8.07
CA ASN A 370 -8.59 -10.60 7.99
C ASN A 370 -7.49 -11.46 7.33
N LYS A 371 -6.48 -10.85 6.71
CA LYS A 371 -5.29 -11.54 6.18
C LYS A 371 -4.07 -11.38 7.10
N GLY A 372 -4.17 -10.55 8.15
CA GLY A 372 -3.13 -10.30 9.16
C GLY A 372 -2.13 -9.20 8.82
N HIS A 373 -2.48 -8.25 7.95
CA HIS A 373 -1.56 -7.17 7.55
C HIS A 373 -1.65 -5.98 8.50
N THR A 374 -0.67 -5.85 9.40
CA THR A 374 -0.52 -4.71 10.33
C THR A 374 0.10 -3.47 9.67
N LYS A 375 0.80 -3.60 8.54
CA LYS A 375 1.45 -2.49 7.82
C LYS A 375 0.76 -2.21 6.48
N LEU A 376 0.29 -0.98 6.29
CA LEU A 376 -0.49 -0.57 5.11
C LEU A 376 0.20 0.52 4.28
N VAL A 377 0.17 0.38 2.96
CA VAL A 377 0.37 1.50 2.01
C VAL A 377 -0.91 1.73 1.22
N LEU A 378 -1.64 2.75 1.63
CA LEU A 378 -2.84 3.27 0.97
C LEU A 378 -2.47 4.39 -0.03
N GLY A 379 -3.48 4.95 -0.71
CA GLY A 379 -3.28 5.98 -1.72
C GLY A 379 -4.57 6.72 -2.09
N ALA A 380 -4.46 7.66 -3.02
CA ALA A 380 -5.56 8.56 -3.40
C ALA A 380 -6.60 7.88 -4.31
N LEU A 381 -7.42 7.00 -3.70
CA LEU A 381 -8.38 6.11 -4.36
C LEU A 381 -9.33 6.87 -5.31
N GLY A 382 -9.14 6.63 -6.62
CA GLY A 382 -9.96 7.22 -7.68
C GLY A 382 -9.68 8.70 -8.00
N CYS A 383 -8.74 9.35 -7.31
CA CYS A 383 -8.42 10.78 -7.45
C CYS A 383 -7.57 11.12 -8.69
N GLY A 384 -7.35 10.15 -9.60
CA GLY A 384 -6.67 10.31 -10.88
C GLY A 384 -7.66 10.31 -12.05
N VAL A 385 -7.47 9.38 -13.00
CA VAL A 385 -8.30 9.20 -14.22
C VAL A 385 -9.80 9.01 -13.93
N PHE A 386 -10.14 8.57 -12.71
CA PHE A 386 -11.50 8.33 -12.24
C PHE A 386 -12.16 9.59 -11.64
N ALA A 387 -11.44 10.71 -11.49
CA ALA A 387 -11.98 12.02 -11.10
C ALA A 387 -12.85 12.02 -9.81
N ASN A 388 -12.39 11.35 -8.76
CA ASN A 388 -12.98 11.48 -7.42
C ASN A 388 -12.41 12.72 -6.70
N PRO A 389 -13.21 13.46 -5.92
CA PRO A 389 -12.79 14.67 -5.21
C PRO A 389 -11.76 14.34 -4.12
N PRO A 390 -10.49 14.80 -4.21
CA PRO A 390 -9.42 14.26 -3.37
C PRO A 390 -9.62 14.47 -1.86
N LYS A 391 -10.04 15.67 -1.45
CA LYS A 391 -10.26 16.00 -0.04
C LYS A 391 -11.41 15.18 0.56
N GLU A 392 -12.48 14.99 -0.21
CA GLU A 392 -13.66 14.22 0.20
C GLU A 392 -13.34 12.72 0.31
N VAL A 393 -12.47 12.17 -0.55
CA VAL A 393 -11.99 10.79 -0.42
C VAL A 393 -11.09 10.64 0.80
N ALA A 394 -10.19 11.60 1.07
CA ALA A 394 -9.39 11.59 2.29
C ALA A 394 -10.26 11.67 3.56
N GLN A 395 -11.32 12.50 3.54
CA GLN A 395 -12.30 12.56 4.62
C GLN A 395 -13.08 11.25 4.77
N CYS A 396 -13.41 10.57 3.66
CA CYS A 396 -14.00 9.23 3.71
C CYS A 396 -13.05 8.19 4.31
N PHE A 397 -11.72 8.30 4.14
CA PHE A 397 -10.75 7.44 4.83
C PHE A 397 -10.73 7.73 6.33
N LEU A 398 -10.60 9.00 6.72
CA LEU A 398 -10.59 9.44 8.11
C LEU A 398 -11.81 8.93 8.88
N GLU A 399 -13.01 9.17 8.34
CA GLU A 399 -14.23 8.71 8.99
C GLU A 399 -14.44 7.19 8.96
N VAL A 400 -13.73 6.42 8.11
CA VAL A 400 -13.79 4.95 8.20
C VAL A 400 -12.83 4.46 9.27
N PHE A 401 -11.60 4.98 9.37
CA PHE A 401 -10.69 4.61 10.46
C PHE A 401 -11.27 4.91 11.86
N GLN A 402 -12.09 5.96 11.97
CA GLN A 402 -12.80 6.33 13.20
C GLN A 402 -14.02 5.44 13.51
N GLU A 403 -14.42 4.51 12.65
CA GLU A 403 -15.53 3.59 12.93
C GLU A 403 -15.08 2.44 13.85
N PRO A 404 -15.93 1.96 14.79
CA PRO A 404 -15.48 1.10 15.89
C PRO A 404 -14.75 -0.19 15.49
N GLU A 405 -15.07 -0.77 14.33
CA GLU A 405 -14.43 -1.99 13.84
C GLU A 405 -12.95 -1.81 13.46
N PHE A 406 -12.48 -0.58 13.19
CA PHE A 406 -11.09 -0.29 12.85
C PHE A 406 -10.29 0.35 14.00
N GLN A 407 -10.92 0.51 15.17
CA GLN A 407 -10.27 0.91 16.42
C GLN A 407 -9.73 -0.31 17.17
N GLY A 408 -8.79 -0.07 18.09
CA GLY A 408 -8.23 -1.11 18.98
C GLY A 408 -6.76 -1.47 18.76
N GLY A 409 -6.09 -0.88 17.76
CA GLY A 409 -4.67 -1.18 17.46
C GLY A 409 -4.50 -2.32 16.45
N TRP A 410 -5.17 -2.21 15.30
CA TRP A 410 -5.02 -3.15 14.17
C TRP A 410 -3.73 -2.99 13.39
N TRP A 411 -3.11 -1.81 13.47
CA TRP A 411 -2.05 -1.37 12.56
C TRP A 411 -0.77 -1.01 13.31
N GLU A 412 0.38 -1.48 12.81
CA GLU A 412 1.71 -1.00 13.20
C GLU A 412 2.03 0.33 12.50
N GLU A 413 1.71 0.42 11.20
CA GLU A 413 2.08 1.54 10.32
C GLU A 413 1.02 1.75 9.23
N VAL A 414 0.59 3.00 9.02
CA VAL A 414 -0.35 3.38 7.95
C VAL A 414 0.23 4.52 7.13
N VAL A 415 0.72 4.20 5.93
CA VAL A 415 1.23 5.17 4.96
C VAL A 415 0.20 5.45 3.89
N PHE A 416 0.07 6.71 3.46
CA PHE A 416 -0.61 7.09 2.22
C PHE A 416 0.42 7.55 1.20
N ALA A 417 0.77 6.69 0.26
CA ALA A 417 1.67 7.01 -0.85
C ALA A 417 0.88 7.75 -1.93
N VAL A 418 0.99 9.08 -1.96
CA VAL A 418 0.20 9.95 -2.84
C VAL A 418 1.11 10.82 -3.71
N LEU A 419 1.24 10.43 -4.97
CA LEU A 419 1.85 11.29 -5.99
C LEU A 419 0.98 12.51 -6.27
N ASP A 420 1.64 13.63 -6.51
CA ASP A 420 1.02 14.93 -6.71
C ASP A 420 0.67 15.16 -8.19
N ASN A 421 -0.58 15.53 -8.46
CA ASN A 421 -1.10 15.74 -9.82
C ASN A 421 -0.93 17.18 -10.32
N VAL A 422 -0.44 18.10 -9.48
CA VAL A 422 -0.10 19.48 -9.87
C VAL A 422 1.39 19.78 -9.65
N LYS A 423 1.85 20.96 -10.09
CA LYS A 423 3.28 21.35 -10.09
C LYS A 423 3.45 22.83 -9.76
N GLY A 424 4.66 23.20 -9.32
CA GLY A 424 4.96 24.57 -8.89
C GLY A 424 4.28 24.90 -7.56
N ALA A 425 3.92 26.16 -7.36
CA ALA A 425 3.31 26.68 -6.13
C ALA A 425 1.96 26.04 -5.75
N ASP A 426 1.29 25.37 -6.70
CA ASP A 426 0.03 24.65 -6.45
C ASP A 426 0.21 23.29 -5.76
N GLY A 427 1.43 22.75 -5.70
CA GLY A 427 1.73 21.40 -5.19
C GLY A 427 2.54 21.40 -3.90
N GLY A 428 2.70 20.22 -3.29
CA GLY A 428 3.28 20.08 -1.95
C GLY A 428 2.22 19.95 -0.86
N LYS A 429 2.62 20.06 0.42
CA LYS A 429 1.79 19.77 1.60
C LYS A 429 0.58 20.71 1.68
N ASP A 430 0.83 21.99 1.45
CA ASP A 430 -0.17 23.07 1.45
C ASP A 430 -0.84 23.25 0.08
N GLY A 431 -0.47 22.40 -0.89
CA GLY A 431 -0.93 22.45 -2.27
C GLY A 431 -2.37 21.95 -2.45
N LYS A 432 -2.98 22.33 -3.59
CA LYS A 432 -4.35 21.93 -3.94
C LYS A 432 -4.44 20.57 -4.64
N GLY A 433 -3.31 19.99 -5.05
CA GLY A 433 -3.23 18.66 -5.66
C GLY A 433 -3.43 17.51 -4.67
N ASN A 434 -3.52 16.28 -5.20
CA ASN A 434 -3.86 15.08 -4.43
C ASN A 434 -2.99 14.90 -3.17
N PHE A 435 -1.68 15.12 -3.28
CA PHE A 435 -0.77 14.98 -2.15
C PHE A 435 -1.13 15.95 -1.01
N GLY A 436 -1.32 17.24 -1.32
CA GLY A 436 -1.65 18.25 -0.31
C GLY A 436 -3.02 18.02 0.32
N GLN A 437 -4.03 17.69 -0.49
CA GLN A 437 -5.38 17.39 0.02
C GLN A 437 -5.42 16.18 0.95
N PHE A 438 -4.66 15.12 0.67
CA PHE A 438 -4.52 13.97 1.58
C PHE A 438 -3.68 14.34 2.81
N TYR A 439 -2.57 15.08 2.62
CA TYR A 439 -1.69 15.49 3.71
C TYR A 439 -2.44 16.32 4.77
N GLN A 440 -3.21 17.32 4.34
CA GLN A 440 -3.98 18.22 5.21
C GLN A 440 -5.13 17.55 5.97
N VAL A 441 -5.60 16.38 5.52
CA VAL A 441 -6.74 15.67 6.14
C VAL A 441 -6.30 14.47 6.98
N LEU A 442 -5.14 13.87 6.68
CA LEU A 442 -4.74 12.57 7.26
C LEU A 442 -3.36 12.56 7.94
N HIS A 443 -2.41 13.43 7.57
CA HIS A 443 -1.05 13.32 8.07
C HIS A 443 -0.95 13.69 9.55
N GLY A 444 -0.42 12.78 10.38
CA GLY A 444 -0.25 13.00 11.82
C GLY A 444 -1.44 12.57 12.69
N LEU A 445 -2.48 11.94 12.11
CA LEU A 445 -3.61 11.41 12.88
C LEU A 445 -3.36 9.97 13.33
N GLU A 446 -3.73 9.65 14.56
CA GLU A 446 -3.70 8.29 15.13
C GLU A 446 -4.91 7.46 14.67
N VAL A 447 -4.68 6.17 14.38
CA VAL A 447 -5.71 5.17 14.07
C VAL A 447 -5.44 3.82 14.74
#